data_AF-A0A401H7P4-F1
#
_entry.id   AF-A0A401H7P4-F1
#
_cell.length_a   1.000
_cell.length_b   1.000
_cell.length_c   1.000
_cell.angle_alpha   90.00
_cell.angle_beta   90.00
_cell.angle_gamma   90.00
#
_symmetry.space_group_name_H-M   'P 1'
#
loop_
_entity.id
_entity.type
_entity.pdbx_description
1 polymer ?
#
loop_
_entity_poly.entity_id
_entity_poly.type
_entity_poly.pdbx_seq_one_letter_code
_entity_poly.pdbx_strand_id
1 'polypeptide(L)'
;MLAVVAGITSVEVEALMDVVDDVIIKLERLKLRLGSHYSEQVDKWIFTFAYIREGLKSIAEKLEEGMLISASNEACEVERLVNMRIIGMDENDAIGSSLRGSLAAVRGVVSSLCGNMVLDSSI
;
A
#
# COMPACT_ATOMS: atom_id res chain seq x y z
N MET A 1 29.56 1.83 11.11
CA MET A 1 28.54 2.87 11.35
C MET A 1 27.42 2.57 10.37
N LEU A 2 26.33 1.95 10.84
CA LEU A 2 25.18 1.66 9.98
C LEU A 2 24.48 2.99 9.72
N ALA A 3 24.49 3.42 8.45
CA ALA A 3 23.81 4.63 8.03
C ALA A 3 22.30 4.40 8.27
N VAL A 4 21.77 5.14 9.24
CA VAL A 4 20.33 5.25 9.51
C VAL A 4 19.75 6.09 8.37
N VAL A 5 19.49 5.47 7.22
CA VAL A 5 18.79 6.11 6.11
C VAL A 5 17.33 5.69 6.22
N ALA A 6 16.56 6.58 6.86
CA ALA A 6 15.10 6.61 6.99
C ALA A 6 14.41 5.33 7.50
N GLY A 7 14.60 5.06 8.79
CA GLY A 7 13.55 4.92 9.83
C GLY A 7 12.31 4.03 9.62
N ILE A 8 12.11 3.38 8.48
CA ILE A 8 11.01 2.45 8.22
C ILE A 8 11.60 1.04 8.17
N THR A 9 11.17 0.23 9.11
CA THR A 9 11.60 -1.16 9.34
C THR A 9 10.66 -2.15 8.63
N SER A 10 11.10 -3.40 8.45
CA SER A 10 10.22 -4.48 7.96
C SER A 10 8.96 -4.60 8.82
N VAL A 11 9.09 -4.45 10.14
CA VAL A 11 7.98 -4.45 11.12
C VAL A 11 6.93 -3.37 10.84
N GLU A 12 7.35 -2.16 10.45
CA GLU A 12 6.41 -1.09 10.08
C GLU A 12 5.70 -1.38 8.76
N VAL A 13 6.36 -2.04 7.82
CA VAL A 13 5.74 -2.50 6.57
C VAL A 13 4.76 -3.65 6.82
N GLU A 14 5.10 -4.58 7.71
CA GLU A 14 4.21 -5.68 8.14
C GLU A 14 2.96 -5.14 8.85
N ALA A 15 3.10 -4.16 9.74
CA ALA A 15 1.96 -3.52 10.39
C ALA A 15 1.00 -2.87 9.37
N LEU A 16 1.53 -2.39 8.25
CA LEU A 16 0.71 -1.86 7.15
C LEU A 16 -0.01 -2.98 6.38
N MET A 17 0.57 -4.18 6.28
CA MET A 17 -0.13 -5.34 5.73
C MET A 17 -1.36 -5.70 6.55
N ASP A 18 -1.28 -5.65 7.89
CA ASP A 18 -2.43 -5.89 8.77
C ASP A 18 -3.57 -4.89 8.50
N VAL A 19 -3.23 -3.61 8.27
CA VAL A 19 -4.21 -2.57 7.90
C VAL A 19 -4.86 -2.90 6.56
N VAL A 20 -4.07 -3.34 5.58
CA VAL A 20 -4.58 -3.73 4.26
C VAL A 20 -5.49 -4.97 4.35
N ASP A 21 -5.14 -5.96 5.17
CA ASP A 21 -5.92 -7.17 5.40
C ASP A 21 -7.28 -6.85 6.06
N ASP A 22 -7.32 -5.95 7.04
CA ASP A 22 -8.57 -5.48 7.64
C ASP A 22 -9.47 -4.76 6.62
N VAL A 23 -8.90 -4.01 5.68
CA VAL A 23 -9.66 -3.37 4.59
C VAL A 23 -10.25 -4.42 3.65
N ILE A 24 -9.48 -5.44 3.26
CA ILE A 24 -9.96 -6.54 2.41
C ILE A 24 -11.16 -7.23 3.09
N ILE A 25 -11.03 -7.59 4.37
CA ILE A 25 -12.11 -8.23 5.15
C ILE A 25 -13.36 -7.35 5.19
N LYS A 26 -13.20 -6.04 5.40
CA LYS A 26 -14.32 -5.08 5.41
C LYS A 26 -15.01 -5.00 4.05
N LEU A 27 -14.24 -5.03 2.95
CA LEU A 27 -14.77 -5.05 1.59
C LEU A 27 -15.53 -6.35 1.28
N GLU A 28 -15.02 -7.51 1.69
CA GLU A 28 -15.72 -8.78 1.53
C GLU A 28 -17.06 -8.79 2.27
N ARG A 29 -17.09 -8.27 3.51
CA ARG A 29 -18.34 -8.10 4.28
C ARG A 29 -19.30 -7.14 3.60
N LEU A 30 -18.79 -6.06 3.01
CA LEU A 30 -19.60 -5.11 2.26
C LEU A 30 -20.20 -5.74 1.00
N LYS A 31 -19.43 -6.52 0.25
CA LYS A 31 -19.89 -7.27 -0.93
C LYS A 31 -21.08 -8.16 -0.59
N LEU A 32 -21.00 -8.91 0.52
CA LEU A 32 -22.10 -9.77 0.97
C LEU A 32 -23.37 -8.98 1.30
N ARG A 33 -23.23 -7.77 1.85
CA ARG A 33 -24.36 -6.91 2.22
C ARG A 33 -25.03 -6.20 1.04
N LEU A 34 -24.24 -5.74 0.07
CA LEU A 34 -24.74 -4.95 -1.06
C LEU A 34 -25.36 -5.81 -2.17
N GLY A 35 -25.11 -7.12 -2.17
CA GLY A 35 -25.60 -8.04 -3.19
C GLY A 35 -24.92 -7.85 -4.55
N SER A 36 -25.46 -8.48 -5.60
CA SER A 36 -24.82 -8.58 -6.91
C SER A 36 -24.65 -7.25 -7.66
N HIS A 37 -25.42 -6.21 -7.31
CA HIS A 37 -25.39 -4.94 -8.02
C HIS A 37 -24.08 -4.15 -7.81
N TYR A 38 -23.45 -4.31 -6.65
CA TYR A 38 -22.18 -3.63 -6.31
C TYR A 38 -20.99 -4.59 -6.26
N SER A 39 -21.21 -5.89 -6.48
CA SER A 39 -20.18 -6.91 -6.30
C SER A 39 -18.97 -6.68 -7.19
N GLU A 40 -19.16 -6.28 -8.45
CA GLU A 40 -18.05 -6.06 -9.38
C GLU A 40 -17.16 -4.89 -8.97
N GLN A 41 -17.75 -3.80 -8.49
CA GLN A 41 -16.98 -2.64 -8.02
C GLN A 41 -16.22 -2.97 -6.74
N VAL A 42 -16.86 -3.67 -5.80
CA VAL A 42 -16.20 -4.12 -4.56
C VAL A 42 -15.11 -5.14 -4.85
N ASP A 43 -15.30 -6.03 -5.82
CA ASP A 43 -14.27 -7.00 -6.25
C ASP A 43 -13.02 -6.31 -6.83
N LYS A 44 -13.20 -5.23 -7.60
CA LYS A 44 -12.08 -4.42 -8.09
C LYS A 44 -11.29 -3.79 -6.94
N TRP A 45 -11.96 -3.40 -5.86
CA TRP A 45 -11.31 -2.89 -4.66
C TRP A 45 -10.56 -3.99 -3.90
N ILE A 46 -11.21 -5.13 -3.66
CA ILE A 46 -10.57 -6.29 -3.01
C ILE A 46 -9.31 -6.69 -3.77
N PHE A 47 -9.38 -6.82 -5.10
CA PHE A 47 -8.24 -7.15 -5.94
C PHE A 47 -7.11 -6.11 -5.82
N THR A 48 -7.47 -4.82 -5.79
CA THR A 48 -6.49 -3.72 -5.65
C THR A 48 -5.75 -3.81 -4.31
N PHE A 49 -6.47 -3.99 -3.21
CA PHE A 49 -5.83 -4.11 -1.89
C PHE A 49 -5.02 -5.40 -1.76
N ALA A 50 -5.48 -6.51 -2.34
CA ALA A 50 -4.70 -7.75 -2.40
C ALA A 50 -3.37 -7.56 -3.15
N TYR A 51 -3.37 -6.83 -4.26
CA TYR A 51 -2.13 -6.53 -4.97
C TYR A 51 -1.19 -5.62 -4.16
N ILE A 52 -1.73 -4.59 -3.50
CA ILE A 52 -0.96 -3.73 -2.59
C ILE A 52 -0.32 -4.57 -1.48
N ARG A 53 -1.08 -5.48 -0.88
CA ARG A 53 -0.62 -6.39 0.18
C ARG A 53 0.58 -7.22 -0.28
N GLU A 54 0.52 -7.82 -1.46
CA GLU A 54 1.64 -8.61 -1.98
C GLU A 54 2.88 -7.75 -2.27
N GLY A 55 2.70 -6.52 -2.75
CA GLY A 55 3.80 -5.56 -2.88
C GLY A 55 4.43 -5.21 -1.53
N LEU A 56 3.63 -4.95 -0.49
CA LEU A 56 4.11 -4.68 0.87
C LEU A 56 4.87 -5.88 1.45
N LYS A 57 4.35 -7.10 1.24
CA LYS A 57 5.04 -8.33 1.65
C LYS A 57 6.42 -8.43 1.00
N SER A 58 6.49 -8.21 -0.33
CA SER A 58 7.77 -8.26 -1.03
C SER A 58 8.74 -7.17 -0.55
N ILE A 59 8.25 -5.97 -0.22
CA ILE A 59 9.06 -4.90 0.38
C ILE A 59 9.61 -5.35 1.74
N ALA A 60 8.77 -5.90 2.62
CA ALA A 60 9.19 -6.36 3.94
C ALA A 60 10.30 -7.42 3.85
N GLU A 61 10.10 -8.46 3.02
CA GLU A 61 11.10 -9.51 2.77
C GLU A 61 12.45 -8.91 2.28
N LYS A 62 12.39 -7.97 1.33
CA LYS A 62 13.60 -7.31 0.81
C LYS A 62 14.31 -6.45 1.86
N LEU A 63 13.58 -5.82 2.77
CA LEU A 63 14.16 -5.05 3.88
C LEU A 63 14.85 -5.97 4.89
N GLU A 64 14.25 -7.12 5.22
CA GLU A 64 14.86 -8.13 6.09
C GLU A 64 16.15 -8.70 5.51
N GLU A 65 16.20 -8.88 4.19
CA GLU A 65 17.39 -9.32 3.46
C GLU A 65 18.43 -8.19 3.26
N GLY A 66 18.14 -6.96 3.70
CA GLY A 66 19.03 -5.80 3.55
C GLY A 66 19.12 -5.26 2.11
N MET A 67 18.21 -5.66 1.22
CA MET A 67 18.17 -5.25 -0.19
C MET A 67 17.44 -3.90 -0.37
N LEU A 68 17.99 -2.85 0.20
CA LEU A 68 17.35 -1.53 0.31
C LEU A 68 16.93 -0.92 -1.05
N ILE A 69 17.79 -1.02 -2.07
CA ILE A 69 17.49 -0.48 -3.41
C ILE A 69 16.31 -1.24 -4.04
N SER A 70 16.30 -2.57 -3.93
CA SER A 70 15.22 -3.41 -4.45
C SER A 70 13.90 -3.14 -3.72
N ALA A 71 13.95 -3.00 -2.39
CA ALA A 71 12.78 -2.63 -1.59
C ALA A 71 12.23 -1.25 -1.99
N SER A 72 13.11 -0.27 -2.22
CA SER A 72 12.72 1.07 -2.66
C SER A 72 12.09 1.08 -4.05
N ASN A 73 12.64 0.32 -5.01
CA ASN A 73 12.05 0.17 -6.34
C ASN A 73 10.62 -0.41 -6.27
N GLU A 74 10.43 -1.48 -5.50
CA GLU A 74 9.11 -2.10 -5.28
C GLU A 74 8.15 -1.11 -4.61
N ALA A 75 8.63 -0.35 -3.61
CA ALA A 75 7.85 0.68 -2.94
C ALA A 75 7.36 1.75 -3.92
N CYS A 76 8.19 2.18 -4.88
CA CYS A 76 7.77 3.11 -5.93
C CYS A 76 6.67 2.54 -6.83
N GLU A 77 6.71 1.23 -7.14
CA GLU A 77 5.66 0.58 -7.94
C GLU A 77 4.32 0.53 -7.18
N VAL A 78 4.37 0.14 -5.90
CA VAL A 78 3.20 0.15 -5.01
C VAL A 78 2.65 1.57 -4.85
N GLU A 79 3.52 2.56 -4.63
CA GLU A 79 3.15 3.97 -4.55
C GLU A 79 2.42 4.44 -5.80
N ARG A 80 2.93 4.10 -6.99
CA ARG A 80 2.31 4.45 -8.27
C ARG A 80 0.90 3.87 -8.37
N LEU A 81 0.70 2.61 -7.98
CA LEU A 81 -0.62 1.99 -7.98
C LEU A 81 -1.57 2.70 -7.02
N VAL A 82 -1.13 2.96 -5.79
CA VAL A 82 -1.92 3.65 -4.75
C VAL A 82 -2.34 5.05 -5.24
N ASN A 83 -1.41 5.80 -5.85
CA ASN A 83 -1.70 7.12 -6.39
C ASN A 83 -2.72 7.08 -7.52
N MET A 84 -2.59 6.16 -8.48
CA MET A 84 -3.58 5.99 -9.55
C MET A 84 -4.97 5.69 -8.98
N ARG A 85 -5.05 4.91 -7.89
CA ARG A 85 -6.31 4.57 -7.25
C ARG A 85 -6.92 5.75 -6.51
N ILE A 86 -6.15 6.49 -5.74
CA ILE A 86 -6.64 7.70 -5.04
C ILE A 86 -7.21 8.73 -6.05
N ILE A 87 -6.53 8.95 -7.18
CA ILE A 87 -6.96 9.91 -8.22
C ILE A 87 -8.26 9.43 -8.90
N GLY A 88 -8.41 8.12 -9.10
CA GLY A 88 -9.59 7.55 -9.76
C GLY A 88 -10.83 7.39 -8.87
N MET A 89 -10.79 7.85 -7.62
CA MET A 89 -11.90 7.72 -6.68
C MET A 89 -12.78 8.98 -6.68
N ASP A 90 -14.09 8.79 -6.84
CA ASP A 90 -15.08 9.85 -6.65
C ASP A 90 -15.11 10.26 -5.17
N GLU A 91 -14.93 11.54 -4.90
CA GLU A 91 -14.96 12.08 -3.54
C GLU A 91 -16.36 12.01 -2.90
N ASN A 92 -17.40 11.81 -3.73
CA ASN A 92 -18.79 11.68 -3.30
C ASN A 92 -19.22 10.21 -3.09
N ASP A 93 -18.37 9.24 -3.43
CA ASP A 93 -18.61 7.83 -3.11
C ASP A 93 -18.27 7.57 -1.63
N ALA A 94 -19.29 7.24 -0.83
CA ALA A 94 -19.11 6.94 0.60
C ALA A 94 -18.16 5.75 0.84
N ILE A 95 -18.13 4.76 -0.07
CA ILE A 95 -17.17 3.65 -0.02
C ILE A 95 -15.78 4.19 -0.37
N GLY A 96 -15.71 4.99 -1.44
CA GLY A 96 -14.49 5.65 -1.88
C GLY A 96 -13.84 6.50 -0.78
N SER A 97 -14.61 7.31 -0.07
CA SER A 97 -14.10 8.17 1.02
C SER A 97 -13.42 7.36 2.13
N SER A 98 -14.01 6.25 2.57
CA SER A 98 -13.42 5.37 3.58
C SER A 98 -12.14 4.68 3.09
N LEU A 99 -12.08 4.31 1.81
CA LEU A 99 -10.93 3.64 1.21
C LEU A 99 -9.77 4.60 0.95
N ARG A 100 -10.04 5.89 0.67
CA ARG A 100 -9.01 6.92 0.50
C ARG A 100 -8.14 7.08 1.73
N GLY A 101 -8.73 7.03 2.94
CA GLY A 101 -7.97 7.09 4.19
C GLY A 101 -6.99 5.93 4.33
N SER A 102 -7.41 4.72 3.97
CA SER A 102 -6.57 3.52 4.01
C SER A 102 -5.44 3.58 2.97
N LEU A 103 -5.76 4.01 1.74
CA LEU A 103 -4.77 4.23 0.68
C LEU A 103 -3.79 5.34 1.02
N ALA A 104 -4.22 6.41 1.70
CA ALA A 104 -3.34 7.49 2.13
C ALA A 104 -2.32 7.03 3.18
N ALA A 105 -2.72 6.15 4.10
CA ALA A 105 -1.81 5.53 5.06
C ALA A 105 -0.75 4.68 4.35
N VAL A 106 -1.17 3.83 3.40
CA VAL A 106 -0.24 3.05 2.57
C VAL A 106 0.71 3.98 1.83
N ARG A 107 0.18 5.01 1.15
CA ARG A 107 0.96 6.00 0.41
C ARG A 107 2.06 6.60 1.27
N GLY A 108 1.74 7.07 2.48
CA GLY A 108 2.72 7.71 3.36
C GLY A 108 3.97 6.86 3.58
N VAL A 109 3.79 5.57 3.89
CA VAL A 109 4.88 4.62 4.15
C VAL A 109 5.67 4.33 2.87
N VAL A 110 4.99 3.99 1.78
CA VAL A 110 5.68 3.62 0.52
C VAL A 110 6.35 4.81 -0.17
N SER A 111 5.78 6.02 -0.06
CA SER A 111 6.42 7.26 -0.55
C SER A 111 7.72 7.54 0.17
N SER A 112 7.78 7.32 1.49
CA SER A 112 9.02 7.47 2.26
C SER A 112 10.09 6.49 1.80
N LEU A 113 9.73 5.21 1.58
CA LEU A 113 10.65 4.20 1.05
C LEU A 113 11.09 4.49 -0.39
N CYS A 114 10.20 4.98 -1.24
CA CYS A 114 10.51 5.34 -2.63
C CYS A 114 11.44 6.57 -2.71
N GLY A 115 11.19 7.60 -1.87
CA GLY A 115 11.94 8.87 -1.89
C GLY A 115 13.38 8.80 -1.37
N ASN A 116 13.78 7.70 -0.70
CA ASN A 116 15.11 7.57 -0.12
C ASN A 116 16.25 7.29 -1.12
N MET A 117 15.95 7.03 -2.40
CA MET A 117 16.99 6.86 -3.42
C MET A 117 17.74 8.15 -3.78
N VAL A 118 17.26 9.33 -3.37
CA VAL A 118 17.87 10.62 -3.75
C VAL A 118 19.11 10.97 -2.92
N LEU A 119 19.38 10.28 -1.79
CA LEU A 119 20.46 10.66 -0.88
C LEU A 119 21.76 9.85 -1.00
N ASP A 120 21.79 8.76 -1.78
CA ASP A 120 22.96 7.85 -1.83
C ASP A 120 23.73 7.87 -3.17
N SER A 121 23.43 8.83 -4.06
CA SER A 121 24.17 9.05 -5.31
C SER A 121 25.21 10.17 -5.22
N SER A 122 25.62 10.54 -4.00
CA SER A 122 26.70 11.50 -3.73
C SER A 122 27.84 10.83 -2.97
N ILE A 123 28.50 9.84 -3.59
CA ILE A 123 29.85 9.37 -3.21
C ILE A 123 30.69 9.25 -4.48
#